data_AF-A0A7M4EEX3-F1
#
_entry.id   AF-A0A7M4EEX3-F1
#
_cell.length_a   1.000
_cell.length_b   1.000
_cell.length_c   1.000
_cell.angle_alpha   90.00
_cell.angle_beta   90.00
_cell.angle_gamma   90.00
#
_symmetry.space_group_name_H-M   'P 1'
#
loop_
_entity.id
_entity.type
_entity.pdbx_description
1 polymer ?
#
loop_
_entity_poly.entity_id
_entity_poly.type
_entity_poly.pdbx_seq_one_letter_code
_entity_poly.pdbx_strand_id
1 'polypeptide(L)' 'MLVFFQLREVRPTLSLAGCGTRTQMVSSVGVARITGGRLAQAGEWPWQASIQLNGVHRCGASIISNTWLVTAAHCFRG' A
#
# COMPACT_ATOMS: atom_id res chain seq x y z
N MET A 1 14.90 8.03 -6.31
CA MET A 1 14.88 6.77 -7.07
C MET A 1 13.83 5.85 -6.44
N LEU A 2 13.00 5.16 -7.25
CA LEU A 2 12.02 4.17 -6.77
C LEU A 2 12.61 2.75 -6.88
N VAL A 3 12.18 1.82 -6.01
CA VAL A 3 12.61 0.42 -6.03
C VAL A 3 11.38 -0.49 -6.18
N PHE A 4 11.52 -1.51 -7.03
CA PHE A 4 10.49 -2.53 -7.26
C PHE A 4 10.84 -3.81 -6.49
N PHE A 5 9.91 -4.31 -5.68
CA PHE A 5 10.06 -5.56 -4.94
C PHE A 5 9.12 -6.61 -5.50
N GLN A 6 9.66 -7.79 -5.85
CA GLN A 6 8.84 -8.90 -6.29
C GLN A 6 8.21 -9.60 -5.08
N LEU A 7 6.88 -9.65 -5.04
CA LEU A 7 6.13 -10.43 -4.05
C LEU A 7 6.34 -11.91 -4.36
N ARG A 8 7.02 -12.62 -3.46
CA ARG A 8 7.26 -14.07 -3.61
C ARG A 8 6.14 -14.91 -3.00
N GLU A 9 5.38 -14.37 -2.05
CA GLU A 9 4.37 -15.14 -1.29
C GLU A 9 3.04 -14.41 -1.02
N VAL A 10 3.00 -13.08 -1.17
CA VAL A 10 1.75 -12.33 -1.00
C VAL A 10 0.98 -12.39 -2.31
N ARG A 11 -0.13 -13.13 -2.35
CA ARG A 11 -1.15 -12.95 -3.39
C ARG A 11 -2.08 -11.85 -2.91
N PRO A 12 -1.87 -10.59 -3.29
CA PRO A 12 -2.86 -9.57 -2.99
C PRO A 12 -4.16 -10.01 -3.66
N THR A 13 -5.28 -9.92 -2.94
CA THR A 13 -6.62 -10.12 -3.51
C THR A 13 -6.93 -8.93 -4.42
N LEU A 14 -6.15 -8.78 -5.49
CA LEU A 14 -6.42 -7.85 -6.55
C LEU A 14 -7.70 -8.34 -7.20
N SER A 15 -8.74 -7.53 -7.11
CA SER A 15 -9.95 -7.78 -7.86
C SER A 15 -9.57 -7.93 -9.33
N LEU A 16 -10.31 -8.75 -10.09
CA LEU A 16 -10.16 -8.87 -11.54
C LEU A 16 -10.40 -7.53 -12.28
N ALA A 17 -10.77 -6.47 -11.55
CA ALA A 17 -11.20 -5.17 -12.01
C ALA A 17 -10.07 -4.13 -11.90
N GLY A 18 -9.07 -4.24 -12.78
CA GLY A 18 -8.08 -3.18 -13.02
C GLY A 18 -7.29 -2.72 -11.79
N CYS A 19 -6.66 -1.56 -11.87
CA CYS A 19 -5.91 -0.93 -10.77
C CYS A 19 -6.57 0.39 -10.33
N GLY A 20 -6.22 0.88 -9.14
CA GLY A 20 -6.66 2.21 -8.65
C GLY A 20 -8.12 2.30 -8.19
N THR A 21 -8.86 1.19 -8.16
CA THR A 21 -10.23 1.14 -7.66
C THR A 21 -10.25 0.79 -6.17
N ARG A 22 -11.08 1.50 -5.39
CA ARG A 22 -11.36 1.12 -4.00
C ARG A 22 -12.56 0.23 -3.97
N THR A 23 -12.43 -0.94 -3.34
CA THR A 23 -13.54 -1.88 -3.15
C THR A 23 -14.52 -1.41 -2.07
N GLN A 24 -14.11 -0.47 -1.21
CA GLN A 24 -14.99 0.21 -0.26
C GLN A 24 -15.26 1.65 -0.69
N MET A 25 -16.53 1.97 -0.93
CA MET A 25 -17.00 3.35 -1.06
C MET A 25 -17.15 3.97 0.34
N VAL A 26 -16.02 4.24 0.99
CA VAL A 26 -16.05 5.05 2.21
C VAL A 26 -16.23 6.50 1.80
N SER A 27 -17.39 7.09 2.13
CA SER A 27 -17.65 8.50 1.88
C SER A 27 -16.52 9.33 2.49
N SER A 28 -15.80 10.10 1.67
CA SER A 28 -14.71 10.97 2.11
C SER A 28 -15.22 12.23 2.83
N VAL A 29 -16.32 12.10 3.58
CA VAL A 29 -17.03 13.20 4.24
C VAL A 29 -16.20 13.61 5.46
N GLY A 30 -15.56 14.78 5.38
CA GLY A 30 -14.74 15.36 6.46
C GLY A 30 -13.24 15.06 6.33
N VAL A 31 -12.55 15.77 5.42
CA VAL A 31 -11.18 15.49 4.96
C VAL A 31 -10.11 15.73 6.03
N ALA A 32 -9.24 14.74 6.25
CA ALA A 32 -7.81 14.96 6.54
C ALA A 32 -6.97 13.76 6.04
N ARG A 33 -6.26 13.93 4.93
CA ARG A 33 -5.41 12.89 4.30
C ARG A 33 -3.95 13.04 4.76
N ILE A 34 -3.73 13.12 6.08
CA ILE A 34 -2.48 13.59 6.73
C ILE A 34 -2.36 15.13 6.62
N THR A 35 -1.93 15.98 7.57
CA THR A 35 -1.77 15.95 9.03
C THR A 35 -3.14 16.06 9.73
N GLY A 36 -3.33 15.38 10.89
CA GLY A 36 -4.64 15.23 11.56
C GLY A 36 -5.51 14.10 11.01
N GLY A 37 -4.90 13.09 10.37
CA GLY A 37 -5.60 12.02 9.67
C GLY A 37 -6.43 11.09 10.57
N ARG A 38 -7.09 10.11 9.95
CA ARG A 38 -7.92 9.09 10.64
C ARG A 38 -7.44 7.67 10.39
N LEU A 39 -7.88 6.74 11.25
CA LEU A 39 -7.71 5.31 11.03
C LEU A 39 -8.41 4.88 9.73
N ALA A 40 -7.70 4.08 8.94
CA ALA A 40 -8.24 3.47 7.73
C ALA A 40 -9.05 2.22 8.09
N GLN A 41 -10.17 2.00 7.41
CA GLN A 41 -10.89 0.74 7.48
C GLN A 41 -10.15 -0.34 6.67
N ALA A 42 -10.35 -1.61 7.02
CA ALA A 42 -9.76 -2.73 6.30
C ALA A 42 -10.23 -2.71 4.83
N GLY A 43 -9.29 -2.64 3.88
CA GLY A 43 -9.60 -2.57 2.44
C GLY A 43 -9.86 -1.16 1.90
N GLU A 44 -9.82 -0.11 2.72
CA GLU A 44 -10.03 1.27 2.28
C GLU A 44 -8.94 1.77 1.30
N TRP A 45 -7.72 1.25 1.48
CA TRP A 45 -6.56 1.54 0.64
C TRP A 45 -5.92 0.20 0.21
N PRO A 46 -6.52 -0.49 -0.78
CA PRO A 46 -6.20 -1.89 -1.07
C PRO A 46 -4.78 -2.09 -1.61
N TRP A 47 -4.15 -1.03 -2.11
CA TRP A 47 -2.77 -1.04 -2.58
C TRP A 47 -1.74 -0.71 -1.49
N GLN A 48 -2.15 -0.31 -0.29
CA GLN A 48 -1.21 0.06 0.78
C GLN A 48 -0.50 -1.20 1.32
N ALA A 49 0.83 -1.20 1.27
CA ALA A 49 1.66 -2.27 1.81
C ALA A 49 2.63 -1.75 2.89
N SER A 50 2.90 -2.62 3.87
CA SER A 50 3.88 -2.39 4.94
C SER A 50 5.13 -3.20 4.67
N ILE A 51 6.25 -2.52 4.46
CA ILE A 51 7.56 -3.16 4.44
C ILE A 51 8.01 -3.37 5.89
N GLN A 52 8.25 -4.62 6.26
CA GLN A 52 8.69 -4.97 7.61
C GLN A 52 10.12 -5.51 7.61
N LEU A 53 10.88 -5.16 8.64
CA LEU A 53 12.15 -5.78 8.98
C LEU A 53 12.03 -6.39 10.38
N ASN A 54 12.31 -7.67 10.52
CA ASN A 54 12.17 -8.42 11.78
C ASN A 54 10.77 -8.27 12.41
N GLY A 55 9.71 -8.27 11.58
CA GLY A 55 8.33 -8.10 12.04
C GLY A 55 7.90 -6.67 12.40
N VAL A 56 8.78 -5.68 12.21
CA VAL A 56 8.52 -4.27 12.56
C VAL A 56 8.37 -3.44 11.29
N HIS A 57 7.32 -2.61 11.24
CA HIS A 57 7.08 -1.67 10.13
C HIS A 57 8.27 -0.71 9.97
N ARG A 58 8.76 -0.57 8.75
CA ARG A 58 9.88 0.32 8.42
C ARG A 58 9.53 1.37 7.38
N CYS A 59 8.79 0.99 6.35
CA CYS A 59 8.42 1.86 5.24
C CYS A 59 7.05 1.49 4.65
N GLY A 60 6.45 2.45 3.96
CA GLY A 60 5.30 2.22 3.09
C GLY A 60 5.70 1.73 1.69
N ALA A 61 4.77 1.06 1.02
CA ALA A 61 4.87 0.70 -0.38
C ALA A 61 3.47 0.66 -1.02
N SER A 62 3.42 0.68 -2.35
CA SER A 62 2.20 0.50 -3.13
C SER A 62 2.26 -0.77 -3.94
N ILE A 63 1.20 -1.58 -3.89
CA ILE A 63 1.00 -2.72 -4.78
C ILE A 63 0.66 -2.16 -6.17
N ILE A 64 1.46 -2.52 -7.17
CA ILE A 64 1.28 -2.07 -8.56
C ILE A 64 0.90 -3.20 -9.52
N SER A 65 1.08 -4.45 -9.09
CA SER A 65 0.62 -5.64 -9.81
C SER A 65 0.54 -6.83 -8.85
N ASN A 66 0.09 -7.98 -9.36
CA ASN A 66 -0.01 -9.23 -8.61
C ASN A 66 1.34 -9.74 -8.09
N THR A 67 2.45 -9.22 -8.59
CA THR A 67 3.80 -9.69 -8.25
C THR A 67 4.76 -8.56 -7.90
N TRP A 68 4.36 -7.29 -7.95
CA TRP A 68 5.27 -6.17 -7.72
C TRP A 68 4.73 -5.12 -6.76
N LEU A 69 5.61 -4.68 -5.86
CA LEU A 69 5.47 -3.47 -5.05
C LEU A 69 6.41 -2.38 -5.56
N VAL A 70 6.04 -1.12 -5.34
CA VAL A 70 6.94 0.04 -5.49
C VAL A 70 7.12 0.77 -4.16
N THR A 71 8.33 1.23 -3.86
CA THR A 71 8.68 2.00 -2.66
C THR A 71 9.84 2.96 -2.94
N ALA A 72 10.18 3.79 -1.97
CA ALA A 72 11.32 4.70 -2.06
C ALA A 72 12.66 3.96 -1.87
N ALA A 73 13.68 4.29 -2.67
CA ALA A 73 14.99 3.64 -2.57
C ALA A 73 15.66 3.79 -1.19
N HIS A 74 15.47 4.94 -0.54
CA HIS A 74 16.04 5.22 0.78
C HIS A 74 15.54 4.27 1.88
N CYS A 75 14.46 3.52 1.63
CA CYS A 75 14.02 2.46 2.54
C CYS A 75 15.02 1.29 2.63
N PHE A 76 15.93 1.15 1.65
CA PHE A 76 16.87 0.03 1.53
C PHE A 76 18.32 0.43 1.28
N ARG A 77 18.54 1.63 0.73
CA ARG A 77 19.88 2.21 0.52
C ARG A 77 19.81 3.72 0.79
N GLY A 78 20.47 4.16 1.85
CA GLY A 78 20.77 5.58 2.05
C GLY A 78 21.72 6.07 0.98
#